data_AF-A0A4Z1HEE8-F1
#
_entry.id   AF-A0A4Z1HEE8-F1
#
_cell.length_a   1.000
_cell.length_b   1.000
_cell.length_c   1.000
_cell.angle_alpha   90.00
_cell.angle_beta   90.00
_cell.angle_gamma   90.00
#
_symmetry.space_group_name_H-M   'P 1'
#
loop_
_entity.id
_entity.type
_entity.pdbx_description
1 polymer ?
#
loop_
_entity_poly.entity_id
_entity_poly.type
_entity_poly.pdbx_seq_one_letter_code
_entity_poly.pdbx_strand_id
1 'polypeptide(L)'
;MDQTHRLSPKLKTPDTRFVLFDEIEIHLHSTVLKLHSAFFHKFLDSPGKKPAEPSAEFRYEWVREIEQDGEWHMVEKSHGKPNNNVLSENAFWDMEVLIFIEMLNALYRIPYKI
;
A
#
# COMPACT_ATOMS: atom_id res chain seq x y z
N MET A 1 22.71 -4.86 -34.87
CA MET A 1 22.78 -4.32 -33.50
C MET A 1 21.42 -4.54 -32.88
N ASP A 2 21.32 -5.57 -32.04
CA ASP A 2 20.07 -6.00 -31.41
C ASP A 2 19.98 -5.32 -30.03
N GLN A 3 19.05 -4.38 -29.89
CA GLN A 3 18.72 -3.70 -28.63
C GLN A 3 17.29 -4.05 -28.20
N THR A 4 16.95 -5.33 -28.16
CA THR A 4 15.67 -5.77 -27.57
C THR A 4 15.88 -6.79 -26.46
N HIS A 5 16.64 -6.42 -25.43
CA HIS A 5 16.67 -7.21 -24.19
C HIS A 5 16.98 -6.36 -22.95
N ARG A 6 16.20 -5.28 -22.73
CA ARG A 6 16.00 -4.81 -21.35
C ARG A 6 14.95 -5.72 -20.73
N LEU A 7 15.39 -6.86 -20.23
CA LEU A 7 14.61 -7.68 -19.32
C LEU A 7 14.26 -6.80 -18.12
N SER A 8 13.04 -6.30 -18.07
CA SER A 8 12.42 -5.94 -16.81
C SER A 8 12.63 -7.14 -15.89
N PRO A 9 13.30 -7.00 -14.73
CA PRO A 9 13.37 -8.10 -13.78
C PRO A 9 11.95 -8.61 -13.61
N LYS A 10 11.70 -9.92 -13.86
CA LYS A 10 10.38 -10.49 -13.61
C LYS A 10 10.02 -10.12 -12.19
N LEU A 11 9.07 -9.19 -12.03
CA LEU A 11 8.64 -8.77 -10.73
C LEU A 11 8.14 -10.05 -10.03
N LYS A 12 8.65 -10.31 -8.82
CA LYS A 12 8.16 -11.42 -8.00
C LYS A 12 6.65 -11.25 -7.79
N THR A 13 5.95 -12.27 -7.32
CA THR A 13 4.56 -12.09 -6.87
C THR A 13 4.46 -10.94 -5.87
N PRO A 14 3.38 -10.13 -5.91
CA PRO A 14 3.13 -9.11 -4.90
C PRO A 14 3.28 -9.66 -3.49
N ASP A 15 4.02 -8.95 -2.62
CA ASP A 15 4.31 -9.36 -1.24
C ASP A 15 3.76 -8.35 -0.22
N THR A 16 3.05 -7.32 -0.70
CA THR A 16 2.44 -6.26 0.09
C THR A 16 0.96 -6.12 -0.26
N ARG A 17 0.09 -6.06 0.75
CA ARG A 17 -1.36 -5.87 0.59
C ARG A 17 -1.80 -4.63 1.36
N PHE A 18 -2.48 -3.72 0.69
CA PHE A 18 -3.18 -2.60 1.31
C PHE A 18 -4.68 -2.85 1.25
N VAL A 19 -5.38 -2.65 2.37
CA VAL A 19 -6.84 -2.68 2.45
C VAL A 19 -7.33 -1.30 2.89
N LEU A 20 -7.99 -0.60 1.98
CA LEU A 20 -8.56 0.73 2.20
C LEU A 20 -10.07 0.60 2.33
N PHE A 21 -10.60 1.17 3.41
CA PHE A 21 -12.03 1.24 3.71
C PHE A 21 -12.78 -0.09 3.61
N ASP A 22 -12.07 -1.20 3.85
CA ASP A 22 -12.59 -2.58 3.82
C ASP A 22 -13.19 -3.03 2.46
N GLU A 23 -13.07 -2.19 1.42
CA GLU A 23 -13.64 -2.39 0.10
C GLU A 23 -12.57 -2.43 -1.01
N ILE A 24 -11.50 -1.65 -0.86
CA ILE A 24 -10.47 -1.52 -1.88
C ILE A 24 -9.22 -2.27 -1.42
N GLU A 25 -8.94 -3.36 -2.12
CA GLU A 25 -7.75 -4.17 -1.90
C GLU A 25 -6.74 -3.98 -3.02
N ILE A 26 -5.50 -3.67 -2.65
CA ILE A 26 -4.41 -3.39 -3.60
C ILE A 26 -3.21 -4.27 -3.28
N HIS A 27 -2.76 -5.03 -4.28
CA HIS A 27 -1.58 -5.89 -4.17
C HIS A 27 -0.37 -5.22 -4.80
N LEU A 28 0.70 -5.12 -4.04
CA LEU A 28 1.89 -4.34 -4.34
C LEU A 28 3.16 -5.16 -4.06
N HIS A 29 4.29 -4.68 -4.59
CA HIS A 29 5.62 -5.19 -4.43
C HIS A 29 6.37 -4.21 -3.54
N SER A 30 6.74 -4.66 -2.35
CA SER A 30 7.54 -3.92 -1.39
C SER A 30 8.82 -3.39 -2.04
N THR A 31 9.41 -4.13 -2.99
CA THR A 31 10.60 -3.71 -3.74
C THR A 31 10.35 -2.45 -4.57
N VAL A 32 9.21 -2.35 -5.26
CA VAL A 32 8.85 -1.14 -6.04
C VAL A 32 8.59 0.03 -5.11
N LEU A 33 7.83 -0.19 -4.03
CA LEU A 33 7.53 0.84 -3.03
C LEU A 33 8.82 1.41 -2.41
N LYS A 34 9.74 0.55 -1.97
CA LYS A 34 11.02 0.96 -1.36
C LYS A 34 11.98 1.61 -2.34
N LEU A 35 11.90 1.25 -3.64
CA LEU A 35 12.74 1.85 -4.67
C LEU A 35 12.33 3.29 -4.99
N HIS A 36 11.03 3.58 -4.94
CA HIS A 36 10.48 4.87 -5.37
C HIS A 36 9.99 5.77 -4.24
N SER A 37 9.99 5.31 -2.99
CA SER A 37 9.55 6.09 -1.83
C SER A 37 10.46 5.88 -0.62
N ALA A 38 11.09 6.97 -0.18
CA ALA A 38 11.86 6.99 1.06
C ALA A 38 10.99 6.68 2.29
N PHE A 39 9.70 7.02 2.23
CA PHE A 39 8.72 6.65 3.25
C PHE A 39 8.61 5.12 3.34
N PHE A 40 8.23 4.44 2.26
CA PHE A 40 8.08 2.98 2.30
C PHE A 40 9.40 2.25 2.57
N HIS A 41 10.53 2.80 2.11
CA HIS A 41 11.85 2.29 2.46
C HIS A 41 12.10 2.28 3.97
N LYS A 42 11.79 3.39 4.64
CA LYS A 42 11.99 3.53 6.09
C LYS A 42 11.00 2.70 6.91
N PHE A 43 9.73 2.70 6.50
CA PHE A 43 8.66 2.17 7.34
C PHE A 43 8.33 0.70 7.09
N LEU A 44 8.62 0.11 5.92
CA LEU A 44 8.29 -1.31 5.73
C LEU A 44 9.17 -2.24 6.58
N ASP A 45 10.45 -1.91 6.77
CA ASP A 45 11.41 -2.74 7.54
C ASP A 45 11.88 -2.08 8.85
N SER A 46 11.09 -1.17 9.43
CA SER A 46 11.50 -0.47 10.64
C SER A 46 11.72 -1.44 11.82
N PRO A 47 12.81 -1.28 12.60
CA PRO A 47 13.08 -2.13 13.76
C PRO A 47 11.98 -1.95 14.80
N GLY A 48 11.13 -2.96 14.95
CA GLY A 48 9.88 -2.89 15.73
C GLY A 48 8.71 -3.56 15.03
N LYS A 49 8.82 -3.81 13.72
CA LYS A 49 7.84 -4.59 12.97
C LYS A 49 8.03 -6.08 13.20
N LYS A 50 6.93 -6.78 13.43
CA LYS A 50 6.94 -8.23 13.54
C LYS A 50 7.09 -8.82 12.13
N PRO A 51 7.98 -9.80 11.93
CA PRO A 51 7.98 -10.55 10.68
C PRO A 51 6.62 -11.18 10.44
N ALA A 52 6.19 -11.24 9.18
CA ALA A 52 5.03 -12.03 8.83
C ALA A 52 5.28 -13.51 9.15
N GLU A 53 4.22 -14.23 9.52
CA GLU A 53 4.28 -15.67 9.74
C GLU A 53 4.72 -16.40 8.45
N PRO A 54 5.44 -17.53 8.54
CA PRO A 54 5.87 -18.27 7.36
C PRO A 54 4.74 -18.73 6.43
N SER A 55 3.52 -18.85 6.96
CA SER A 55 2.30 -19.22 6.22
C SER A 55 1.52 -18.01 5.67
N ALA A 56 1.97 -16.78 5.95
CA ALA A 56 1.29 -15.58 5.47
C ALA A 56 1.43 -15.44 3.95
N GLU A 57 0.32 -15.12 3.28
CA GLU A 57 0.29 -14.86 1.84
C GLU A 57 1.08 -13.58 1.47
N PHE A 58 1.00 -12.56 2.34
CA PHE A 58 1.70 -11.30 2.18
C PHE A 58 2.70 -11.09 3.30
N ARG A 59 3.88 -10.56 2.95
CA ARG A 59 4.91 -10.17 3.91
C ARG A 59 4.53 -8.88 4.65
N TYR A 60 3.82 -7.99 3.97
CA TYR A 60 3.37 -6.72 4.54
C TYR A 60 1.87 -6.57 4.33
N GLU A 61 1.11 -6.51 5.41
CA GLU A 61 -0.32 -6.18 5.36
C GLU A 61 -0.54 -4.85 6.06
N TRP A 62 -1.22 -3.93 5.37
CA TRP A 62 -1.57 -2.62 5.91
C TRP A 62 -3.07 -2.38 5.76
N VAL A 63 -3.64 -1.73 6.77
CA VAL A 63 -5.06 -1.37 6.86
C VAL A 63 -5.17 0.12 7.17
N ARG A 64 -6.30 0.72 6.80
CA ARG A 64 -6.63 2.07 7.27
C ARG A 64 -6.96 2.07 8.76
N GLU A 65 -6.56 3.10 9.47
CA GLU A 65 -7.03 3.46 10.81
C GLU A 65 -7.63 4.86 10.73
N ILE A 66 -8.82 5.06 11.30
CA ILE A 66 -9.47 6.38 11.40
C ILE A 66 -9.28 6.90 12.82
N GLU A 67 -8.75 8.11 12.93
CA GLU A 67 -8.55 8.83 14.19
C GLU A 67 -9.85 9.47 14.70
N GLN A 68 -9.81 10.06 15.89
CA GLN A 68 -11.01 10.64 16.53
C GLN A 68 -11.54 11.88 15.79
N ASP A 69 -10.67 12.59 15.07
CA ASP A 69 -11.02 13.76 14.25
C ASP A 69 -11.58 13.37 12.88
N GLY A 70 -11.57 12.08 12.55
CA GLY A 70 -12.01 11.55 11.26
C GLY A 70 -10.90 11.40 10.23
N GLU A 71 -9.71 11.93 10.46
CA GLU A 71 -8.54 11.74 9.59
C GLU A 71 -8.17 10.25 9.52
N TRP A 72 -7.70 9.81 8.36
CA TRP A 72 -7.29 8.42 8.17
C TRP A 72 -5.81 8.31 7.83
N HIS A 73 -5.20 7.23 8.26
CA HIS A 73 -3.84 6.90 7.89
C HIS A 73 -3.68 5.38 7.74
N MET A 74 -2.56 4.98 7.14
CA MET A 74 -2.23 3.57 6.95
C MET A 74 -1.39 3.05 8.12
N VAL A 75 -1.80 1.93 8.69
CA VAL A 75 -1.06 1.22 9.73
C VAL A 75 -0.81 -0.23 9.31
N GLU A 76 0.24 -0.83 9.87
CA GLU A 76 0.44 -2.27 9.73
C GLU A 76 -0.71 -3.01 10.40
N LYS A 77 -1.26 -4.03 9.72
CA LYS A 77 -2.43 -4.78 10.19
C LYS A 77 -2.23 -5.39 11.58
N SER A 78 -1.00 -5.76 11.92
CA SER A 78 -0.62 -6.29 13.25
C SER A 78 -0.74 -5.25 14.37
N HIS A 79 -0.72 -3.96 14.03
CA HIS A 79 -0.84 -2.82 14.95
C HIS A 79 -2.18 -2.07 14.83
N GLY A 80 -2.96 -2.37 13.80
CA GLY A 80 -4.25 -1.73 13.56
C GLY A 80 -5.25 -2.01 14.67
N LYS A 81 -5.98 -0.98 15.08
CA LYS A 81 -7.12 -1.14 15.99
C LYS A 81 -8.34 -1.64 15.21
N PRO A 82 -9.22 -2.44 15.84
CA PRO A 82 -10.49 -2.83 15.22
C PRO A 82 -11.31 -1.56 14.89
N ASN A 83 -11.55 -1.33 13.60
CA ASN A 83 -12.33 -0.19 13.12
C ASN A 83 -13.82 -0.40 13.39
N ASN A 84 -14.29 0.07 14.55
CA ASN A 84 -15.71 0.14 14.86
C ASN A 84 -16.33 1.49 14.44
N ASN A 85 -15.51 2.45 14.00
CA ASN A 85 -15.96 3.76 13.57
C ASN A 85 -16.58 3.62 12.17
N VAL A 86 -17.91 3.70 12.14
CA VAL A 86 -18.73 3.70 10.92
C VAL A 86 -18.39 4.94 10.11
N LEU A 87 -18.28 4.75 8.79
CA LEU A 87 -18.03 5.82 7.83
C LEU A 87 -19.07 6.93 8.01
N SER A 88 -18.62 8.17 8.07
CA SER A 88 -19.50 9.31 7.81
C SER A 88 -19.95 9.19 6.34
N GLU A 89 -21.25 9.10 6.09
CA GLU A 89 -21.86 9.00 4.74
C GLU A 89 -21.45 10.13 3.77
N ASN A 90 -20.82 11.20 4.27
CA ASN A 90 -20.46 12.40 3.50
C ASN A 90 -18.95 12.60 3.31
N ALA A 91 -18.13 11.58 3.55
CA ALA A 91 -16.72 11.81 3.78
C ALA A 91 -15.93 12.08 2.49
N PHE A 92 -15.25 13.23 2.47
CA PHE A 92 -14.35 13.77 1.45
C PHE A 92 -13.17 12.85 1.02
N TRP A 93 -13.09 11.63 1.56
CA TRP A 93 -11.99 10.70 1.39
C TRP A 93 -11.90 10.09 -0.01
N ASP A 94 -12.96 10.11 -0.81
CA ASP A 94 -12.91 9.61 -2.19
C ASP A 94 -11.76 10.23 -2.98
N MET A 95 -11.56 11.54 -2.88
CA MET A 95 -10.48 12.22 -3.58
C MET A 95 -9.11 11.85 -3.03
N GLU A 96 -8.95 11.72 -1.72
CA GLU A 96 -7.67 11.34 -1.12
C GLU A 96 -7.28 9.91 -1.44
N VAL A 97 -8.25 8.99 -1.41
CA VAL A 97 -8.08 7.59 -1.80
C VAL A 97 -7.71 7.50 -3.28
N LEU A 98 -8.40 8.24 -4.14
CA LEU A 98 -8.09 8.27 -5.56
C LEU A 98 -6.67 8.81 -5.80
N ILE A 99 -6.30 9.93 -5.19
CA ILE A 99 -4.95 10.51 -5.29
C ILE A 99 -3.90 9.53 -4.75
N PHE A 100 -4.19 8.84 -3.65
CA PHE A 100 -3.30 7.84 -3.10
C PHE A 100 -3.11 6.66 -4.07
N ILE A 101 -4.18 6.15 -4.68
CA ILE A 101 -4.12 5.09 -5.69
C ILE A 101 -3.36 5.57 -6.94
N GLU A 102 -3.58 6.80 -7.39
CA GLU A 102 -2.85 7.41 -8.50
C GLU A 102 -1.36 7.55 -8.20
N MET A 103 -1.01 7.93 -6.97
CA MET A 103 0.38 7.96 -6.50
C MET A 103 0.99 6.55 -6.53
N LEU A 104 0.27 5.51 -6.08
CA LEU A 104 0.73 4.13 -6.18
C LEU A 104 0.94 3.72 -7.65
N ASN A 105 -0.01 4.01 -8.53
CA ASN A 105 0.11 3.76 -9.96
C ASN A 105 1.34 4.46 -10.56
N ALA A 106 1.65 5.69 -10.12
CA ALA A 106 2.84 6.43 -10.51
C ALA A 106 4.14 5.71 -10.12
N LEU A 107 4.21 5.14 -8.90
CA LEU A 107 5.35 4.34 -8.47
C LEU A 107 5.57 3.11 -9.37
N TYR A 108 4.49 2.59 -9.96
CA TYR A 108 4.53 1.50 -10.95
C TYR A 108 4.74 1.97 -12.39
N ARG A 109 4.84 3.29 -12.61
CA ARG A 109 4.90 3.91 -13.93
C ARG A 109 3.73 3.50 -14.83
N ILE A 110 2.57 3.26 -14.22
CA ILE A 110 1.32 3.05 -14.95
C ILE A 110 0.91 4.41 -15.53
N PRO A 111 0.68 4.52 -16.86
CA PRO A 111 0.31 5.79 -17.47
C PRO A 111 -1.01 6.31 -16.90
N TYR A 112 -1.06 7.61 -16.60
CA TYR A 112 -2.32 8.28 -16.30
C TYR A 112 -3.21 8.28 -17.55
N LYS A 113 -4.52 8.03 -17.35
CA LYS A 113 -5.53 8.29 -18.38
C LYS A 113 -5.95 9.74 -18.23
N ILE A 114 -5.61 10.56 -19.23
CA ILE A 114 -6.05 11.95 -19.37
C ILE A 114 -7.36 11.97 -20.14
#